data_AF-A0A820K3S2-F1
#
_entry.id   AF-A0A820K3S2-F1
#
_cell.length_a   1.000
_cell.length_b   1.000
_cell.length_c   1.000
_cell.angle_alpha   90.00
_cell.angle_beta   90.00
_cell.angle_gamma   90.00
#
_symmetry.space_group_name_H-M   'P 1'
#
loop_
_entity.id
_entity.type
_entity.pdbx_description
1 polymer ?
#
loop_
_entity_poly.entity_id
_entity_poly.type
_entity_poly.pdbx_seq_one_letter_code
_entity_poly.pdbx_strand_id
1 'polypeptide(L)'
;MNVWYSFGNIAGYGVDFNVNTAAGRLLTAGLYVLSLILLATYTANLTSDLTISQSKDIIYGIDDIKNGKILSDRIGVLVDTAVEEYYLKEISFGR
;
A
#
# COMPACT_ATOMS: atom_id res chain seq x y z
N MET A 1 -17.43 18.74 29.41
CA MET A 1 -17.61 17.96 28.16
C MET A 1 -18.09 16.58 28.57
N ASN A 2 -19.26 16.13 28.11
CA ASN A 2 -19.77 14.80 28.44
C ASN A 2 -19.04 13.75 27.57
N VAL A 3 -18.65 12.61 28.14
CA VAL A 3 -17.91 11.55 27.42
C VAL A 3 -18.68 11.05 26.21
N TRP A 4 -20.01 10.95 26.32
CA TRP A 4 -20.89 10.55 25.22
C TRP A 4 -20.84 11.53 24.04
N TYR A 5 -20.78 12.84 24.33
CA TYR A 5 -20.67 13.88 23.32
C TYR A 5 -19.37 13.78 22.53
N SER A 6 -18.25 13.61 23.24
CA SER A 6 -16.94 13.45 22.62
C SER A 6 -16.88 12.18 21.78
N PHE A 7 -17.43 11.07 22.27
CA PHE A 7 -17.44 9.81 21.54
C PHE A 7 -18.25 9.89 20.24
N GLY A 8 -19.46 10.47 20.27
CA GLY A 8 -20.28 10.61 19.06
C GLY A 8 -19.67 11.56 18.01
N ASN A 9 -18.92 12.58 18.44
CA ASN A 9 -18.15 13.45 17.53
C ASN A 9 -16.95 12.72 16.90
N ILE A 10 -16.27 11.83 17.64
CA ILE A 10 -15.16 11.04 17.11
C ILE A 10 -15.65 9.94 16.17
N ALA A 11 -16.74 9.26 16.53
CA ALA A 11 -17.29 8.14 15.75
C ALA A 11 -18.09 8.58 14.51
N GLY A 12 -18.31 9.88 14.29
CA GLY A 12 -18.99 10.43 13.12
C GLY A 12 -20.52 10.29 13.13
N TYR A 13 -21.11 9.75 14.20
CA TYR A 13 -22.57 9.60 14.34
C TYR A 13 -23.27 10.89 14.81
N GLY A 14 -22.50 11.90 15.21
CA GLY A 14 -23.05 13.12 15.79
C GLY A 14 -23.74 12.85 17.13
N VAL A 15 -24.21 13.91 17.79
CA VAL A 15 -24.95 13.82 19.05
C VAL A 15 -26.09 14.85 19.03
N ASP A 16 -27.25 14.49 19.58
CA ASP A 16 -28.49 15.27 19.49
C ASP A 16 -28.45 16.65 20.18
N PHE A 17 -27.47 16.90 21.04
CA PHE A 17 -27.35 18.14 21.79
C PHE A 17 -26.10 18.93 21.37
N ASN A 18 -26.25 20.26 21.27
CA ASN A 18 -25.18 21.16 20.84
C ASN A 18 -24.63 21.98 22.02
N VAL A 19 -23.36 22.34 21.94
CA VAL A 19 -22.69 23.15 22.98
C VAL A 19 -23.05 24.62 22.80
N ASN A 20 -23.64 25.22 23.84
CA ASN A 20 -24.13 26.59 23.81
C ASN A 20 -23.07 27.65 24.18
N THR A 21 -21.95 27.25 24.78
CA THR A 21 -20.88 28.17 25.19
C THR A 21 -19.86 28.41 24.06
N ALA A 22 -19.39 29.66 23.91
CA ALA A 22 -18.43 30.02 22.86
C ALA A 22 -17.13 29.20 22.93
N ALA A 23 -16.55 29.06 24.13
CA ALA A 23 -15.36 28.24 24.36
C ALA A 23 -15.60 26.75 24.04
N GLY A 24 -16.79 26.23 24.34
CA GLY A 24 -17.13 24.84 24.09
C GLY A 24 -17.34 24.52 22.59
N ARG A 25 -17.79 25.51 21.80
CA ARG A 25 -17.86 25.39 20.34
C ARG A 25 -16.46 25.34 19.71
N LEU A 26 -15.52 26.16 20.17
CA LEU A 26 -14.13 26.10 19.72
C LEU A 26 -13.49 24.73 20.02
N LEU A 27 -13.70 24.19 21.22
CA LEU A 27 -13.22 22.86 21.57
C LEU A 27 -13.86 21.75 20.73
N THR A 28 -15.17 21.86 20.45
CA THR A 28 -15.86 20.91 19.57
C THR A 28 -15.30 20.97 18.15
N ALA A 29 -15.08 22.18 17.61
CA ALA A 29 -14.50 22.35 16.27
C ALA A 29 -13.09 21.73 16.18
N GLY A 30 -12.25 21.94 17.20
CA GLY A 30 -10.93 21.31 17.29
C GLY A 30 -11.01 19.77 17.34
N LEU A 31 -11.94 19.23 18.13
CA LEU A 31 -12.20 17.79 18.21
C LEU A 31 -12.67 17.22 16.86
N TYR A 32 -13.49 17.97 16.14
CA TYR A 32 -14.00 17.57 14.82
C TYR A 32 -12.87 17.49 13.79
N VAL A 33 -12.00 18.49 13.75
CA VAL A 33 -10.81 18.49 12.87
C VAL A 33 -9.88 17.33 13.23
N LEU A 34 -9.64 17.09 14.51
CA LEU A 34 -8.83 15.96 14.96
C LEU A 34 -9.41 14.61 14.52
N SER A 35 -10.72 14.43 14.70
CA SER A 35 -11.43 13.22 14.28
C SER A 35 -11.25 12.94 12.78
N LEU A 36 -11.42 13.97 11.95
CA LEU A 36 -11.22 13.87 10.49
C LEU A 36 -9.78 13.46 10.14
N ILE A 37 -8.77 14.04 10.79
CA ILE A 37 -7.36 13.71 10.54
C ILE A 37 -7.06 12.25 10.92
N LEU A 38 -7.57 11.79 12.07
CA LEU A 38 -7.37 10.42 12.53
C LEU A 38 -8.00 9.41 11.57
N LEU A 39 -9.25 9.65 11.15
CA LEU A 39 -9.96 8.79 10.21
C LEU A 39 -9.28 8.75 8.84
N ALA A 40 -8.84 9.92 8.34
CA ALA A 40 -8.13 10.02 7.08
C ALA A 40 -6.79 9.28 7.12
N THR A 41 -6.01 9.46 8.19
CA THR A 41 -4.72 8.78 8.38
C THR A 41 -4.88 7.28 8.47
N TYR A 42 -5.87 6.80 9.25
CA TYR A 42 -6.14 5.38 9.36
C TYR A 42 -6.55 4.76 8.02
N THR A 43 -7.44 5.43 7.29
CA THR A 43 -7.89 4.97 5.97
C THR A 43 -6.74 4.98 4.95
N ALA A 44 -5.88 6.00 4.98
CA ALA A 44 -4.72 6.10 4.11
C ALA A 44 -3.69 5.00 4.39
N ASN A 45 -3.40 4.71 5.67
CA ASN A 45 -2.49 3.64 6.05
C ASN A 45 -3.06 2.27 5.67
N LEU A 46 -4.33 2.01 5.97
CA LEU A 46 -5.00 0.78 5.56
C LEU A 46 -5.00 0.61 4.04
N THR A 47 -5.25 1.69 3.30
CA THR A 47 -5.19 1.68 1.83
C THR A 47 -3.77 1.42 1.35
N SER A 48 -2.75 2.03 1.95
CA SER A 48 -1.34 1.77 1.64
C SER A 48 -1.01 0.29 1.84
N ASP A 49 -1.46 -0.31 2.94
CA ASP A 49 -1.22 -1.73 3.22
C ASP A 49 -1.95 -2.64 2.22
N LEU A 50 -3.18 -2.30 1.84
CA LEU A 50 -3.96 -3.05 0.85
C LEU A 50 -3.45 -2.87 -0.58
N THR A 51 -2.90 -1.69 -0.91
CA THR A 51 -2.41 -1.35 -2.26
C THR A 51 -0.94 -1.66 -2.45
N ILE A 52 -0.19 -1.95 -1.37
CA ILE A 52 1.11 -2.60 -1.45
C ILE A 52 0.93 -3.97 -2.10
N SER A 53 0.92 -3.94 -3.43
CA SER A 53 1.21 -5.07 -4.28
C SER A 53 2.67 -5.37 -4.00
N GLN A 54 2.95 -6.31 -3.10
CA GLN A 54 4.30 -6.82 -2.92
C GLN A 54 4.66 -7.52 -4.23
N SER A 55 5.26 -6.78 -5.16
CA SER A 55 5.84 -7.30 -6.40
C SER A 55 7.07 -8.12 -6.04
N LYS A 56 6.85 -9.25 -5.36
CA LYS A 56 7.89 -10.15 -4.83
C LYS A 56 8.72 -10.80 -5.93
N ASP A 57 8.27 -10.70 -7.18
CA ASP A 57 8.82 -11.44 -8.31
C ASP A 57 9.18 -10.54 -9.50
N ILE A 58 9.61 -9.31 -9.24
CA ILE A 58 10.22 -8.47 -10.29
C ILE A 58 11.60 -9.05 -10.62
N ILE A 59 11.85 -9.28 -11.91
CA ILE A 59 13.16 -9.63 -12.44
C ILE A 59 13.94 -8.33 -12.63
N TYR A 60 15.04 -8.14 -11.89
CA TYR A 60 15.83 -6.90 -11.97
C TYR A 60 16.95 -6.98 -13.00
N GLY A 61 17.37 -8.19 -13.40
CA GLY A 61 18.47 -8.35 -14.35
C GLY A 61 18.72 -9.79 -14.76
N ILE A 62 19.76 -9.98 -15.57
CA ILE A 62 20.16 -11.28 -16.10
C ILE A 62 20.66 -12.23 -15.00
N ASP A 63 21.18 -11.69 -13.91
CA ASP A 63 21.64 -12.46 -12.76
C ASP A 63 20.48 -13.14 -12.02
N ASP A 64 19.30 -12.52 -11.96
CA ASP A 64 18.09 -13.13 -11.39
C ASP A 64 17.66 -14.36 -12.20
N ILE A 65 17.86 -14.30 -13.53
CA ILE A 65 17.58 -15.40 -14.45
C ILE A 65 18.62 -16.52 -14.28
N LYS A 66 19.90 -16.17 -14.24
CA LYS A 66 21.01 -17.11 -14.07
C LYS A 66 20.98 -17.84 -12.73
N ASN A 67 20.57 -17.14 -11.67
CA ASN A 67 20.45 -17.69 -10.32
C ASN A 67 19.16 -18.50 -10.10
N GLY A 68 18.32 -18.67 -11.13
CA GLY A 68 17.14 -19.54 -11.09
C GLY A 68 15.97 -18.97 -10.30
N LYS A 69 15.83 -17.64 -10.22
CA LYS A 69 14.64 -16.99 -9.63
C LYS A 69 13.36 -17.36 -10.39
N ILE A 70 13.50 -17.68 -11.67
CA ILE A 70 12.45 -18.25 -12.53
C ILE A 70 12.91 -19.59 -13.09
N LEU A 71 11.96 -20.51 -13.27
CA LEU A 71 12.21 -21.80 -13.92
C LEU A 71 12.57 -21.57 -15.40
N SER A 72 13.64 -22.19 -15.88
CA SER A 72 14.14 -22.08 -17.26
C SER A 72 13.10 -22.47 -18.31
N ASP A 73 12.11 -23.29 -17.94
CA ASP A 73 10.97 -23.70 -18.78
C ASP A 73 9.98 -22.56 -19.09
N ARG A 74 10.03 -21.45 -18.34
CA ARG A 74 9.17 -20.27 -18.55
C ARG A 74 9.84 -19.16 -19.37
N ILE A 75 11.07 -19.38 -19.83
CA ILE A 75 11.85 -18.40 -20.58
C ILE A 75 11.92 -18.84 -22.03
N GLY A 76 11.40 -18.01 -22.93
CA GLY A 76 11.51 -18.19 -24.37
C GLY A 76 12.47 -17.17 -24.98
N VAL A 77 13.37 -17.63 -25.84
CA VAL A 77 14.19 -16.78 -26.71
C VAL A 77 13.80 -17.01 -28.17
N LEU A 78 13.99 -16.00 -29.01
CA LEU A 78 13.70 -16.12 -30.43
C LEU A 78 14.72 -17.06 -31.10
N VAL A 79 14.21 -18.08 -31.79
CA VAL A 79 15.02 -19.11 -32.46
C VAL A 79 15.77 -18.50 -33.65
N ASP A 80 16.97 -19.02 -33.92
CA ASP A 80 17.88 -18.61 -35.00
C ASP A 80 18.37 -17.16 -34.86
N THR A 81 18.63 -16.76 -33.62
CA THR A 81 19.17 -15.42 -33.31
C THR A 81 20.46 -15.50 -32.51
N ALA A 82 21.28 -14.45 -32.61
CA ALA A 82 22.46 -14.30 -31.78
C ALA A 82 22.14 -14.31 -30.26
N VAL A 83 20.90 -14.03 -29.89
CA VAL A 83 20.43 -14.07 -28.49
C VAL A 83 20.25 -15.50 -28.00
N GLU A 84 19.81 -16.43 -28.86
CA GLU A 84 19.75 -17.87 -28.55
C GLU A 84 21.15 -18.42 -28.29
N GLU A 85 22.11 -18.11 -29.16
CA GLU A 85 23.50 -18.55 -29.01
C GLU A 85 24.12 -18.01 -27.72
N TYR A 86 23.91 -16.73 -27.42
CA TYR A 86 24.35 -16.10 -26.17
C TYR A 86 23.70 -16.74 -24.94
N TYR A 87 22.38 -16.98 -24.99
CA TYR A 87 21.63 -17.56 -23.88
C TYR A 87 22.10 -18.98 -23.55
N LEU A 88 22.27 -19.84 -24.56
CA LEU A 88 22.74 -21.20 -24.38
C LEU A 88 24.18 -21.27 -23.84
N LYS A 89 25.05 -20.35 -24.27
CA LYS A 89 26.46 -20.32 -23.91
C LYS A 89 26.71 -19.72 -22.52
N GLU A 90 26.06 -18.60 -22.20
CA GLU A 90 26.41 -17.77 -21.04
C GLU A 90 25.44 -17.96 -19.85
N ILE A 91 24.18 -18.30 -20.13
CA ILE A 91 23.09 -18.32 -19.13
C ILE A 91 22.65 -19.74 -18.80
N SER A 92 22.39 -20.57 -19.82
CA SER A 92 21.95 -21.95 -19.64
C SER A 92 23.10 -22.95 -19.42
N PHE A 93 24.36 -22.51 -19.59
CA PHE A 93 25.56 -23.35 -19.51
C PHE A 93 25.45 -24.65 -20.35
N GLY A 94 24.75 -24.60 -21.49
CA GLY A 94 24.54 -25.76 -22.37
C GLY A 94 23.57 -26.83 -21.86
N ARG A 95 22.69 -26.49 -20.90
CA ARG A 95 21.54 -27.31 -20.50
C ARG A 95 20.23 -26.79 -21.06
#